data_AF-A0A928R2A1-F1
#
_entry.id   AF-A0A928R2A1-F1
#
_cell.length_a   1.000
_cell.length_b   1.000
_cell.length_c   1.000
_cell.angle_alpha   90.00
_cell.angle_beta   90.00
_cell.angle_gamma   90.00
#
_symmetry.space_group_name_H-M   'P 1'
#
loop_
_entity.id
_entity.type
_entity.pdbx_description
1 polymer ?
#
loop_
_entity_poly.entity_id
_entity_poly.type
_entity_poly.pdbx_seq_one_letter_code
_entity_poly.pdbx_strand_id
1 'polypeptide(L)'
;MNMILTTITQEKKRIEYMLTKYKEEQARLPKGSISVKNVGDRTYYYLKYRDGKKVISQYISKSQINEIREQLEKRKHIEAMMKSLREELSIANKVLEDAL
;
A
#
# COMPACT_ATOMS: atom_id res chain seq x y z
N MET A 1 11.56 31.45 -18.92
CA MET A 1 11.37 30.18 -18.18
C MET A 1 9.97 30.20 -17.58
N ASN A 2 9.09 29.28 -17.97
CA ASN A 2 7.69 29.26 -17.53
C ASN A 2 7.60 28.75 -16.08
N MET A 3 7.24 29.64 -15.14
CA MET A 3 7.18 29.34 -13.69
C MET A 3 6.24 28.16 -13.39
N ILE A 4 5.11 28.07 -14.11
CA ILE A 4 4.12 27.00 -13.94
C ILE A 4 4.72 25.64 -14.29
N LEU A 5 5.43 25.56 -15.43
CA LEU A 5 6.04 24.32 -15.89
C LEU A 5 7.14 23.83 -14.94
N THR A 6 7.91 24.76 -14.35
CA THR A 6 8.93 24.41 -13.36
C THR A 6 8.32 23.84 -12.08
N THR A 7 7.22 24.42 -11.58
CA THR A 7 6.51 23.93 -10.40
C THR A 7 5.93 22.53 -10.63
N ILE A 8 5.27 22.30 -11.76
CA ILE A 8 4.70 20.99 -12.10
C ILE A 8 5.82 19.93 -12.20
N THR A 9 6.96 20.28 -12.78
CA THR A 9 8.11 19.36 -12.88
C THR A 9 8.69 19.01 -11.50
N GLN A 10 8.78 19.98 -10.58
CA GLN A 10 9.22 19.75 -9.21
C GLN A 10 8.24 18.84 -8.45
N GLU A 11 6.93 19.11 -8.61
CA GLU A 11 5.89 18.34 -7.95
C GLU A 11 5.85 16.89 -8.46
N LYS A 12 6.01 16.67 -9.77
CA LYS A 12 6.18 15.33 -10.34
C LYS A 12 7.30 14.55 -9.66
N LYS A 13 8.49 15.16 -9.52
CA LYS A 13 9.65 14.51 -8.85
C LYS A 13 9.35 14.19 -7.38
N ARG A 14 8.65 15.08 -6.67
CA ARG A 14 8.21 14.85 -5.29
C ARG A 14 7.28 13.65 -5.21
N ILE A 15 6.30 13.56 -6.10
CA ILE A 15 5.33 12.44 -6.15
C ILE A 15 6.04 11.12 -6.44
N GLU A 16 6.96 11.09 -7.42
CA GLU A 16 7.75 9.89 -7.75
C GLU A 16 8.61 9.40 -6.56
N TYR A 17 9.21 10.34 -5.83
CA TYR A 17 9.94 10.04 -4.59
C TYR A 17 9.02 9.44 -3.52
N MET A 18 7.87 10.06 -3.27
CA MET A 18 6.89 9.58 -2.28
C MET A 18 6.35 8.18 -2.64
N LEU A 19 6.04 7.94 -3.92
CA LEU A 19 5.61 6.63 -4.40
C LEU A 19 6.66 5.55 -4.16
N THR A 20 7.94 5.89 -4.34
CA THR A 20 9.06 4.98 -4.06
C THR A 20 9.12 4.64 -2.56
N LYS A 21 9.04 5.65 -1.69
CA LYS A 21 9.09 5.45 -0.23
C LYS A 21 7.91 4.66 0.30
N TYR A 22 6.70 4.95 -0.18
CA TYR A 22 5.52 4.19 0.19
C TYR A 22 5.55 2.75 -0.32
N LYS A 23 6.13 2.49 -1.50
CA LYS A 23 6.32 1.13 -1.98
C LYS A 23 7.30 0.33 -1.09
N GLU A 24 8.40 0.95 -0.65
CA GLU A 24 9.34 0.35 0.30
C GLU A 24 8.67 0.01 1.63
N GLU A 25 7.86 0.92 2.16
CA GLU A 25 7.15 0.73 3.44
C GLU A 25 6.05 -0.33 3.32
N GLN A 26 5.24 -0.27 2.25
CA GLN A 26 4.20 -1.26 1.95
C GLN A 26 4.79 -2.67 1.83
N ALA A 27 5.99 -2.82 1.26
CA ALA A 27 6.66 -4.13 1.12
C ALA A 27 7.07 -4.75 2.47
N ARG A 28 7.27 -3.94 3.51
CA ARG A 28 7.61 -4.40 4.87
C ARG A 28 6.40 -4.79 5.71
N LEU A 29 5.20 -4.39 5.29
CA LEU A 29 3.95 -4.68 6.01
C LEU A 29 3.33 -6.01 5.53
N PRO A 30 2.67 -6.77 6.42
CA PRO A 30 1.91 -7.96 6.04
C PRO A 30 0.83 -7.60 5.01
N LYS A 31 0.57 -8.53 4.09
CA LYS A 31 -0.54 -8.43 3.12
C LYS A 31 -1.66 -9.38 3.52
N GLY A 32 -2.86 -9.13 3.03
CA GLY A 32 -4.00 -10.04 3.16
C GLY A 32 -4.95 -9.68 4.30
N SER A 33 -5.44 -10.69 5.00
CA SER A 33 -6.50 -10.55 6.01
C SER A 33 -6.34 -11.57 7.13
N ILE A 34 -6.83 -11.24 8.33
CA ILE A 34 -6.92 -12.19 9.43
C ILE A 34 -8.19 -13.03 9.27
N SER A 35 -8.04 -14.35 9.24
CA SER A 35 -9.12 -15.33 9.23
C SER A 35 -9.20 -16.04 10.57
N VAL A 36 -10.42 -16.29 11.05
CA VAL A 36 -10.68 -17.03 12.29
C VAL A 36 -11.25 -18.39 11.95
N LYS A 37 -10.80 -19.44 12.64
CA LYS A 37 -11.34 -20.80 12.51
C LYS A 37 -11.64 -21.35 13.90
N ASN A 38 -12.89 -21.76 14.12
CA ASN A 38 -13.31 -22.46 15.32
C ASN A 38 -13.33 -23.98 15.07
N VAL A 39 -12.77 -24.76 15.98
CA VAL A 39 -12.74 -26.23 15.94
C VAL A 39 -13.07 -26.74 17.34
N GLY A 40 -14.30 -27.22 17.53
CA GLY A 40 -14.84 -27.46 18.87
C GLY A 40 -14.76 -26.17 19.69
N ASP A 41 -14.20 -26.27 20.89
CA ASP A 41 -14.03 -25.12 21.81
C ASP A 41 -12.74 -24.30 21.55
N ARG A 42 -12.00 -24.59 20.48
CA ARG A 42 -10.73 -23.94 20.16
C ARG A 42 -10.87 -22.94 19.02
N THR A 43 -10.32 -21.75 19.20
CA THR A 43 -10.23 -20.70 18.17
C THR A 43 -8.81 -20.54 17.67
N TYR A 44 -8.64 -20.58 16.35
CA TYR A 44 -7.38 -20.44 15.64
C TYR A 44 -7.41 -19.21 14.73
N TYR A 45 -6.30 -18.51 14.64
CA TYR A 45 -6.15 -17.30 13.84
C TYR A 45 -5.12 -17.53 12.74
N TYR A 46 -5.40 -17.00 11.56
CA TYR A 46 -4.53 -17.14 10.39
C TYR A 46 -4.40 -15.82 9.65
N LEU A 47 -3.18 -15.46 9.24
CA LEU A 47 -2.96 -14.47 8.20
C LEU A 47 -3.13 -15.14 6.83
N LYS A 48 -4.18 -14.76 6.11
CA LYS A 48 -4.52 -15.27 4.79
C LYS A 48 -4.12 -14.28 3.71
N TYR A 49 -3.26 -14.69 2.78
CA TYR A 49 -2.80 -13.84 1.70
C TYR A 49 -2.51 -14.63 0.41
N ARG A 50 -2.47 -13.93 -0.72
CA ARG A 50 -2.08 -14.51 -2.00
C ARG A 50 -0.58 -14.33 -2.22
N ASP A 51 0.09 -15.41 -2.60
CA ASP A 51 1.48 -15.40 -3.03
C ASP A 51 1.61 -16.03 -4.42
N GLY A 52 1.79 -15.16 -5.42
CA GLY A 52 1.63 -15.52 -6.83
C GLY A 52 0.26 -16.17 -7.09
N LYS A 53 0.26 -17.43 -7.50
CA LYS A 53 -0.95 -18.21 -7.80
C LYS A 53 -1.54 -18.93 -6.58
N LYS A 54 -0.83 -18.96 -5.44
CA LYS A 54 -1.23 -19.73 -4.25
C LYS A 54 -1.88 -18.85 -3.19
N VAL A 55 -2.82 -19.40 -2.44
CA VAL A 55 -3.37 -18.77 -1.23
C VAL A 55 -2.68 -19.41 -0.02
N ILE A 56 -2.01 -18.60 0.77
CA ILE A 56 -1.35 -19.00 2.01
C ILE A 56 -2.27 -18.68 3.18
N SER A 57 -2.36 -19.60 4.14
CA SER A 57 -3.02 -19.40 5.44
C SER A 57 -2.00 -19.68 6.53
N GLN A 58 -1.29 -18.64 6.95
CA GLN A 58 -0.24 -18.74 7.95
C GLN A 58 -0.85 -18.62 9.34
N TYR A 59 -0.58 -19.58 10.22
CA TYR A 59 -1.04 -19.48 11.61
C TYR A 59 -0.41 -18.27 12.31
N ILE A 60 -1.22 -17.55 13.09
CA ILE A 60 -0.77 -16.45 13.94
C ILE A 60 -1.26 -16.66 15.36
N SER A 61 -0.41 -16.34 16.34
CA SER A 61 -0.78 -16.48 17.75
C SER A 61 -1.73 -15.36 18.19
N LYS A 62 -2.50 -15.61 19.26
CA LYS A 62 -3.47 -14.64 19.78
C LYS A 62 -2.83 -13.31 20.20
N SER A 63 -1.59 -13.33 20.70
CA SER A 63 -0.84 -12.13 21.08
C SER A 63 -0.45 -11.25 19.90
N GLN A 64 -0.32 -11.81 18.69
CA GLN A 64 0.09 -11.08 17.48
C GLN A 64 -1.08 -10.45 16.71
N ILE A 65 -2.33 -10.77 17.06
CA ILE A 65 -3.52 -10.35 16.29
C ILE A 65 -3.61 -8.83 16.18
N ASN A 66 -3.44 -8.13 17.30
CA ASN A 66 -3.62 -6.68 17.34
C ASN A 66 -2.52 -5.97 16.53
N GLU A 67 -1.27 -6.38 16.71
CA GLU A 67 -0.14 -5.87 15.95
C GLU A 67 -0.33 -6.09 14.43
N ILE A 68 -0.68 -7.31 14.02
CA ILE A 68 -0.90 -7.62 12.60
C ILE A 68 -2.09 -6.82 12.05
N ARG A 69 -3.16 -6.64 12.84
CA ARG A 69 -4.31 -5.83 12.43
C ARG A 69 -3.90 -4.38 12.19
N GLU A 70 -3.15 -3.77 13.10
CA GLU A 70 -2.64 -2.40 12.95
C GLU A 70 -1.74 -2.27 11.72
N GLN A 71 -0.85 -3.23 11.49
CA GLN A 71 0.01 -3.24 10.31
C GLN A 71 -0.79 -3.40 9.00
N LEU A 72 -1.85 -4.19 9.00
CA LEU A 72 -2.74 -4.34 7.84
C LEU A 72 -3.52 -3.04 7.55
N GLU A 73 -4.02 -2.35 8.58
CA GLU A 73 -4.68 -1.06 8.40
C GLU A 73 -3.70 0.01 7.92
N LYS A 74 -2.49 0.05 8.47
CA LYS A 74 -1.41 0.91 7.98
C LYS A 74 -1.11 0.65 6.50
N ARG A 75 -1.06 -0.63 6.10
CA ARG A 75 -0.84 -1.00 4.69
C ARG A 75 -1.96 -0.48 3.79
N LYS A 76 -3.23 -0.63 4.19
CA LYS A 76 -4.38 -0.11 3.42
C LYS A 76 -4.31 1.41 3.27
N HIS A 77 -3.92 2.12 4.32
CA HIS A 77 -3.76 3.57 4.27
C HIS A 77 -2.67 3.98 3.28
N ILE A 78 -1.51 3.30 3.31
CA ILE A 78 -0.44 3.52 2.33
C ILE A 78 -0.91 3.22 0.91
N GLU A 79 -1.64 2.13 0.70
CA GLU A 79 -2.21 1.79 -0.61
C GLU A 79 -3.17 2.86 -1.14
N ALA A 80 -3.99 3.45 -0.27
CA ALA A 80 -4.86 4.57 -0.63
C ALA A 80 -4.05 5.83 -1.00
N MET A 81 -3.05 6.21 -0.19
CA MET A 81 -2.18 7.36 -0.51
C MET A 81 -1.45 7.17 -1.85
N MET A 82 -0.91 5.98 -2.09
CA MET A 82 -0.25 5.66 -3.36
C MET A 82 -1.21 5.69 -4.55
N LYS A 83 -2.51 5.43 -4.35
CA LYS A 83 -3.51 5.56 -5.41
C LYS A 83 -3.70 7.03 -5.79
N SER A 84 -3.93 7.90 -4.80
CA SER A 84 -4.08 9.34 -5.01
C SER A 84 -2.85 9.97 -5.67
N LEU A 85 -1.65 9.63 -5.19
CA LEU A 85 -0.40 10.10 -5.78
C LEU A 85 -0.23 9.68 -7.25
N ARG A 86 -0.71 8.49 -7.65
CA ARG A 86 -0.67 8.06 -9.06
C ARG A 86 -1.65 8.83 -9.92
N GLU A 87 -2.81 9.19 -9.39
CA GLU A 87 -3.79 10.03 -10.07
C GLU A 87 -3.21 11.44 -10.29
N GLU A 88 -2.61 12.04 -9.26
CA GLU A 88 -1.88 13.32 -9.35
C GLU A 88 -0.73 13.26 -10.37
N LEU A 89 0.07 12.19 -10.34
CA LEU A 89 1.16 11.99 -11.30
C LEU A 89 0.66 11.90 -12.74
N SER A 90 -0.48 11.24 -12.96
CA SER A 90 -1.09 11.14 -14.29
C SER A 90 -1.52 12.51 -14.82
N ILE A 91 -2.07 13.37 -13.96
CA ILE A 91 -2.45 14.74 -14.33
C ILE A 91 -1.20 15.55 -14.64
N ALA A 92 -0.18 15.50 -13.78
CA ALA A 92 1.08 16.22 -14.01
C ALA A 92 1.74 15.82 -15.33
N ASN A 93 1.75 14.53 -15.67
CA ASN A 93 2.30 14.05 -16.94
C ASN A 93 1.53 14.61 -18.15
N LYS A 94 0.19 14.59 -18.13
CA LYS A 94 -0.62 15.15 -19.22
C LYS A 94 -0.34 16.63 -19.45
N VAL A 95 -0.29 17.43 -18.38
CA VAL A 95 -0.01 18.87 -18.50
C VAL A 95 1.39 19.14 -19.05
N LEU A 96 2.37 18.32 -18.69
CA LEU A 96 3.73 18.44 -19.24
C LEU A 96 3.80 17.99 -20.70
N GLU A 97 3.05 16.97 -21.10
CA GLU A 97 2.95 16.51 -22.50
C GLU A 97 2.27 17.55 -23.39
N ASP A 98 1.18 18.15 -22.94
CA ASP A 98 0.45 19.20 -23.68
C ASP A 98 1.24 20.52 -23.79
N ALA A 99 2.29 20.69 -22.98
CA ALA A 99 3.14 21.87 -22.96
C ALA A 99 4.42 21.73 -23.82
N LEU A 100 4.64 20.57 -24.42
CA LEU A 100 5.72 20.29 -25.39
C LEU A 100 5.25 20.53 -26.83
#